data_AF-A0A4Y4KFG2-F1
#
_entry.id   AF-A0A4Y4KFG2-F1
#
_cell.length_a   1.000
_cell.length_b   1.000
_cell.length_c   1.000
_cell.angle_alpha   90.00
_cell.angle_beta   90.00
_cell.angle_gamma   90.00
#
_symmetry.space_group_name_H-M   'P 1'
#
loop_
_entity.id
_entity.type
_entity.pdbx_description
1 polymer ?
#
loop_
_entity_poly.entity_id
_entity_poly.type
_entity_poly.pdbx_seq_one_letter_code
_entity_poly.pdbx_strand_id
1 'polypeptide(L)' 'MHGWWGSETTTRGKFRDWIAEYGSTRGARITLTDEDTGATLTTWPDEP' A
#
# COMPACT_ATOMS: atom_id res chain seq x y z
N MET A 1 -13.05 15.28 9.72
CA MET A 1 -12.34 14.01 9.47
C MET A 1 -12.92 13.40 8.20
N HIS A 2 -12.23 13.51 7.06
CA HIS A 2 -12.68 12.92 5.79
C HIS A 2 -11.91 11.63 5.52
N GLY A 3 -12.23 10.58 6.28
CA GLY A 3 -11.59 9.28 6.13
C GLY A 3 -12.33 8.23 6.91
N TRP A 4 -12.37 7.01 6.36
CA TRP A 4 -12.98 5.85 7.00
C TRP A 4 -12.14 5.30 8.18
N TRP A 5 -10.98 5.89 8.43
CA TRP A 5 -9.99 5.54 9.45
C TRP A 5 -10.45 5.71 10.90
N GLY A 6 -11.49 6.51 11.16
CA GLY A 6 -11.97 6.81 12.52
C GLY A 6 -12.71 5.67 13.22
N SER A 7 -12.98 4.56 12.52
CA SER A 7 -13.64 3.37 13.06
C SER A 7 -12.82 2.14 12.72
N GLU A 8 -12.26 1.45 13.72
CA GLU A 8 -11.42 0.27 13.51
C GLU A 8 -12.14 -0.83 12.72
N THR A 9 -13.42 -1.07 13.01
CA THR A 9 -14.24 -2.06 12.32
C THR A 9 -14.42 -1.71 10.84
N THR A 10 -14.72 -0.44 10.54
CA THR A 10 -14.85 0.05 9.15
C THR A 10 -13.50 -0.02 8.44
N THR A 11 -12.42 0.31 9.15
CA THR A 11 -11.05 0.26 8.66
C THR A 11 -10.62 -1.14 8.27
N ARG A 12 -10.85 -2.10 9.15
CA ARG A 12 -10.47 -3.49 8.89
C ARG A 12 -11.26 -4.09 7.72
N GLY A 13 -12.53 -3.72 7.55
CA GLY A 13 -13.32 -4.13 6.39
C GLY A 13 -12.76 -3.56 5.09
N LYS A 14 -12.64 -2.23 5.02
CA LYS A 14 -12.14 -1.54 3.83
C LYS A 14 -10.71 -1.93 3.44
N PHE A 15 -9.84 -2.19 4.41
CA PHE A 15 -8.49 -2.70 4.15
C PHE A 15 -8.50 -4.09 3.48
N ARG A 16 -9.36 -5.01 3.95
CA ARG A 16 -9.50 -6.34 3.33
C ARG A 16 -10.02 -6.25 1.90
N ASP A 17 -11.05 -5.42 1.67
CA ASP A 17 -11.62 -5.22 0.33
C ASP A 17 -10.55 -4.68 -0.64
N TRP A 18 -9.75 -3.72 -0.17
CA TRP A 18 -8.69 -3.11 -0.97
C TRP A 18 -7.57 -4.10 -1.31
N ILE A 19 -7.16 -4.95 -0.36
CA ILE A 19 -6.21 -6.05 -0.63
C ILE A 19 -6.81 -7.07 -1.60
N ALA A 20 -8.08 -7.41 -1.48
CA ALA A 20 -8.71 -8.36 -2.38
C ALA A 20 -8.78 -7.84 -3.83
N GLU A 21 -9.06 -6.54 -3.99
CA GLU A 21 -9.21 -5.89 -5.29
C GLU A 21 -7.85 -5.62 -5.97
N TYR A 22 -6.85 -5.13 -5.21
CA TYR A 22 -5.58 -4.65 -5.78
C TYR A 22 -4.36 -5.49 -5.38
N GLY A 23 -4.45 -6.31 -4.34
CA GLY A 23 -3.33 -7.10 -3.84
C GLY A 23 -2.88 -8.23 -4.78
N SER A 24 -3.74 -8.63 -5.73
CA SER A 24 -3.42 -9.61 -6.78
C SER A 24 -3.17 -8.95 -8.14
N THR A 25 -3.09 -7.61 -8.23
CA THR A 25 -2.78 -6.93 -9.48
C THR A 25 -1.38 -7.36 -9.96
N ARG A 26 -1.37 -8.18 -11.00
CA ARG A 26 -0.16 -8.76 -11.55
C ARG A 26 0.74 -7.64 -12.07
N GLY A 27 1.92 -7.49 -11.46
CA GLY A 27 2.88 -6.45 -11.83
C GLY A 27 2.81 -5.15 -11.02
N ALA A 28 2.04 -5.11 -9.91
CA ALA A 28 2.13 -4.01 -8.96
C ALA A 28 3.57 -3.94 -8.40
N ARG A 29 4.19 -2.75 -8.53
CA ARG A 29 5.49 -2.44 -7.93
C ARG A 29 5.33 -1.31 -6.92
N ILE A 30 5.90 -1.51 -5.74
CA ILE A 30 5.94 -0.52 -4.66
C ILE A 30 7.41 -0.15 -4.47
N THR A 31 7.75 1.14 -4.45
CA THR A 31 9.11 1.62 -4.22
C THR A 31 9.12 2.56 -3.02
N LEU A 32 9.96 2.27 -2.03
CA LEU A 32 10.22 3.18 -0.91
C LEU A 32 11.34 4.12 -1.31
N THR A 33 11.05 5.42 -1.34
CA THR A 33 12.01 6.48 -1.67
C THR A 33 12.16 7.40 -0.47
N ASP A 34 13.39 7.77 -0.17
CA ASP A 34 13.71 8.85 0.77
C ASP A 34 13.39 10.19 0.10
N GLU A 35 12.47 10.96 0.69
CA GLU A 35 11.97 12.20 0.06
C GLU A 35 13.00 13.33 0.05
N ASP A 36 13.89 13.38 1.05
CA ASP A 36 14.89 14.45 1.19
C ASP A 36 16.03 14.29 0.19
N THR A 37 16.43 13.06 -0.10
CA THR A 37 17.56 12.72 -0.98
C THR A 37 17.14 12.21 -2.35
N GLY A 38 15.89 11.78 -2.50
CA GLY A 38 15.38 11.10 -3.70
C GLY A 38 15.90 9.66 -3.87
N ALA A 39 16.58 9.11 -2.87
CA ALA A 39 17.19 7.79 -2.96
C ALA A 39 16.15 6.67 -2.80
N THR A 40 16.16 5.70 -3.72
CA THR A 40 15.38 4.47 -3.55
C THR A 40 16.01 3.61 -2.46
N LEU A 41 15.25 3.35 -1.40
CA LEU A 41 15.68 2.49 -0.29
C LEU A 41 15.37 1.02 -0.56
N THR A 42 14.22 0.72 -1.18
CA THR A 42 13.79 -0.66 -1.46
C THR A 42 12.61 -0.69 -2.45
N THR A 43 12.34 -1.85 -3.06
CA THR A 43 11.23 -2.07 -4.00
C THR A 43 10.64 -3.46 -3.80
N TRP A 44 9.32 -3.59 -3.97
CA TRP A 44 8.58 -4.85 -3.88
C TRP A 44 7.69 -5.09 -5.11
N PRO A 45 7.46 -6.36 -5.49
CA PRO A 45 8.19 -7.53 -5.00
C PRO A 45 9.67 -7.45 -5.40
N ASP A 46 10.54 -8.18 -4.70
CA ASP A 46 11.95 -8.28 -5.09
C ASP A 46 12.03 -8.73 -6.56
N GLU A 47 12.94 -8.13 -7.33
CA GLU A 47 13.24 -8.61 -8.69
C GLU A 47 13.78 -10.05 -8.60
N PRO A 48 13.39 -10.94 -9.53
CA PRO A 48 13.85 -12.33 -9.53
C PRO A 48 15.35 -12.49 -9.72
#